data_AF-A0A6N6SRR3-F1
#
_entry.id   AF-A0A6N6SRR3-F1
#
_cell.length_a   1.000
_cell.length_b   1.000
_cell.length_c   1.000
_cell.angle_alpha   90.00
_cell.angle_beta   90.00
_cell.angle_gamma   90.00
#
_symmetry.space_group_name_H-M   'P 1'
#
loop_
_entity.id
_entity.type
_entity.pdbx_description
1 polymer ?
#
loop_
_entity_poly.entity_id
_entity_poly.type
_entity_poly.pdbx_seq_one_letter_code
_entity_poly.pdbx_strand_id
1 'polypeptide(L)'
;MLELNKLEKSEKGCRAYVVVTNPTKTAYDAFKLDLVLFQTDGVIGRRLALDLSPVRPDKRAVKLFDLEGAKCEDIGSFLINDVLDCRTSAGPASDCLANLKVKSLTKVEISK
;
A
#
# COMPACT_ATOMS: atom_id res chain seq x y z
N MET A 1 3.55 6.98 -6.48
CA MET A 1 2.16 7.19 -6.02
C MET A 1 1.54 5.82 -5.79
N LEU A 2 0.97 5.62 -4.61
CA LEU A 2 0.17 4.46 -4.26
C LEU A 2 -1.31 4.87 -4.25
N GLU A 3 -2.14 4.16 -4.99
CA GLU A 3 -3.57 4.40 -5.06
C GLU A 3 -4.33 3.19 -4.53
N LEU A 4 -5.15 3.37 -3.49
CA LEU A 4 -6.14 2.37 -3.11
C LEU A 4 -7.30 2.44 -4.12
N ASN A 5 -7.36 1.45 -5.01
CA ASN A 5 -8.22 1.51 -6.18
C ASN A 5 -9.56 0.81 -5.95
N LYS A 6 -9.54 -0.37 -5.30
CA LYS A 6 -10.74 -1.17 -5.05
C LYS A 6 -10.57 -2.00 -3.78
N LEU A 7 -11.67 -2.15 -3.03
CA LEU A 7 -11.87 -3.20 -2.05
C LEU A 7 -12.96 -4.14 -2.57
N GLU A 8 -12.73 -5.44 -2.49
CA GLU A 8 -13.66 -6.45 -3.01
C GLU A 8 -13.79 -7.60 -2.03
N LYS A 9 -15.02 -8.05 -1.81
CA LYS A 9 -15.26 -9.27 -1.05
C LYS A 9 -14.65 -10.46 -1.78
N SER A 10 -13.86 -11.26 -1.08
CA SER A 10 -13.29 -12.52 -1.56
C SER A 10 -13.68 -13.67 -0.62
N GLU A 11 -13.40 -14.91 -1.02
CA GLU A 11 -13.66 -16.09 -0.17
C GLU A 11 -12.88 -16.03 1.15
N LYS A 12 -11.71 -15.38 1.14
CA LYS A 12 -10.82 -15.27 2.31
C LYS A 12 -11.13 -14.08 3.21
N GLY A 13 -12.04 -13.19 2.81
CA GLY A 13 -12.31 -11.93 3.51
C GLY A 13 -12.40 -10.77 2.53
N CYS A 14 -11.51 -9.79 2.67
CA CYS A 14 -11.46 -8.62 1.80
C CYS A 14 -10.18 -8.63 0.95
N ARG A 15 -10.31 -8.37 -0.34
CA ARG A 15 -9.19 -8.15 -1.25
C ARG A 15 -9.03 -6.67 -1.52
N ALA A 16 -7.83 -6.15 -1.26
CA ALA A 16 -7.45 -4.80 -1.64
C ALA A 16 -6.68 -4.80 -2.95
N TYR A 17 -7.05 -3.90 -3.85
CA TYR A 17 -6.34 -3.63 -5.10
C TYR A 17 -5.69 -2.27 -4.97
N VAL A 18 -4.37 -2.26 -5.15
CA VAL A 18 -3.59 -1.03 -5.17
C VAL A 18 -2.89 -0.84 -6.50
N VAL A 19 -2.83 0.40 -6.94
CA VAL A 19 -2.10 0.80 -8.14
C VAL A 19 -0.86 1.56 -7.72
N VAL A 20 0.30 1.12 -8.19
CA VAL A 20 1.56 1.82 -8.00
C VAL A 20 1.97 2.46 -9.31
N THR A 21 2.19 3.76 -9.28
CA THR A 21 2.78 4.51 -10.40
C THR A 21 4.07 5.16 -9.92
N ASN A 22 5.17 4.86 -10.60
CA ASN A 22 6.45 5.54 -10.37
C ASN A 22 6.72 6.52 -11.51
N PRO A 23 6.49 7.83 -11.31
CA PRO A 23 6.73 8.84 -12.34
C PRO A 23 8.20 9.24 -12.46
N THR A 24 9.10 8.61 -11.72
CA THR A 24 10.54 8.92 -11.71
C THR A 24 11.30 7.92 -12.58
N LYS A 25 12.56 8.26 -12.92
CA LYS A 25 13.49 7.37 -13.60
C LYS A 25 14.15 6.34 -12.66
N THR A 26 13.95 6.48 -11.35
CA THR A 26 14.52 5.58 -10.34
C THR A 26 13.81 4.24 -10.36
N ALA A 27 14.54 3.14 -10.51
CA ALA A 27 14.03 1.80 -10.25
C ALA A 27 14.25 1.45 -8.77
N TYR A 28 13.22 0.94 -8.10
CA TYR A 28 13.36 0.40 -6.75
C TYR A 28 13.29 -1.12 -6.80
N ASP A 29 14.37 -1.77 -6.38
CA ASP A 29 14.47 -3.22 -6.26
C ASP A 29 13.72 -3.72 -5.03
N ALA A 30 13.66 -2.90 -3.97
CA ALA A 30 12.82 -3.12 -2.79
C ALA A 30 12.03 -1.86 -2.46
N PHE A 31 10.74 -2.03 -2.17
CA PHE A 31 9.85 -0.97 -1.68
C PHE A 31 8.74 -1.61 -0.84
N LYS A 32 9.01 -1.80 0.44
CA LYS A 32 8.11 -2.47 1.40
C LYS A 32 7.58 -1.45 2.40
N LEU A 33 6.26 -1.41 2.53
CA LEU A 33 5.56 -0.46 3.40
C LEU A 33 5.05 -1.17 4.64
N ASP A 34 5.14 -0.48 5.77
CA ASP A 34 4.44 -0.86 6.99
C ASP A 34 3.04 -0.25 6.96
N LEU A 35 2.03 -1.09 6.76
CA LEU A 35 0.65 -0.68 6.60
C LEU A 35 -0.15 -1.06 7.85
N VAL A 36 -0.88 -0.11 8.41
CA VAL A 36 -1.82 -0.30 9.51
C VAL A 36 -3.23 -0.14 8.96
N LEU A 37 -4.09 -1.11 9.26
CA LEU A 37 -5.51 -1.11 9.00
C LEU A 37 -6.23 -0.73 10.28
N PHE A 38 -7.05 0.30 10.19
CA PHE A 38 -8.00 0.67 11.24
C PHE A 38 -9.40 0.16 10.87
N GLN A 39 -10.12 -0.31 11.88
CA GLN A 39 -11.53 -0.67 11.77
C GLN A 39 -12.38 0.61 11.70
N THR A 40 -13.68 0.44 11.43
CA THR A 40 -14.62 1.57 11.32
C THR A 40 -14.81 2.37 12.60
N ASP A 41 -14.46 1.80 13.77
CA ASP A 41 -14.43 2.47 15.07
C ASP A 41 -13.09 3.20 15.36
N GLY A 42 -12.13 3.14 14.44
CA GLY A 42 -10.81 3.74 14.58
C GLY A 42 -9.82 2.91 15.40
N VAL A 43 -10.17 1.69 15.82
CA VAL A 43 -9.25 0.78 16.50
C VAL A 43 -8.35 0.07 15.47
N ILE A 44 -7.09 -0.19 15.83
CA ILE A 44 -6.17 -0.96 14.98
C ILE A 44 -6.70 -2.39 14.83
N GLY A 45 -7.08 -2.77 13.61
CA GLY A 45 -7.47 -4.14 13.29
C GLY A 45 -6.27 -5.01 12.92
N ARG A 46 -5.36 -4.49 12.09
CA ARG A 46 -4.20 -5.28 11.60
C ARG A 46 -3.03 -4.38 11.24
N ARG A 47 -1.81 -4.90 11.41
CA ARG A 47 -0.58 -4.34 10.84
C ARG A 47 0.01 -5.37 9.88
N LEU A 48 0.42 -4.93 8.68
CA LEU A 48 0.92 -5.80 7.63
C LEU A 48 2.02 -5.13 6.80
N ALA A 49 2.94 -5.94 6.28
CA ALA A 49 3.95 -5.49 5.33
C ALA A 49 3.39 -5.58 3.90
N LEU A 50 3.29 -4.45 3.21
CA LEU A 50 2.89 -4.40 1.80
C LEU A 50 4.13 -4.33 0.91
N ASP A 51 4.38 -5.39 0.15
CA ASP A 51 5.51 -5.45 -0.80
C ASP A 51 5.12 -4.97 -2.19
N LEU A 52 5.63 -3.79 -2.57
CA LEU A 52 5.40 -3.19 -3.88
C LEU A 52 6.50 -3.53 -4.90
N SER A 53 7.52 -4.27 -4.49
CA SER A 53 8.69 -4.54 -5.33
C SER A 53 8.41 -5.50 -6.50
N PRO A 54 9.19 -5.40 -7.59
CA PRO A 54 10.02 -4.24 -7.94
C PRO A 54 9.15 -3.08 -8.44
N VAL A 55 9.55 -1.84 -8.16
CA VAL A 55 8.88 -0.64 -8.68
C VAL A 55 9.69 -0.10 -9.86
N ARG A 56 9.20 -0.38 -11.07
CA ARG A 56 9.87 0.02 -12.32
C ARG A 56 9.61 1.50 -12.64
N PRO A 57 10.58 2.21 -13.25
CA PRO A 57 10.40 3.58 -13.71
C PRO A 57 9.31 3.65 -14.78
N ASP A 58 8.59 4.76 -14.82
CA ASP A 58 7.54 5.09 -15.79
C ASP A 58 6.47 3.99 -15.97
N LYS A 59 6.30 3.12 -14.97
CA LYS A 59 5.37 2.00 -15.02
C LYS A 59 4.21 2.22 -14.05
N ARG A 60 3.00 1.97 -14.56
CA ARG A 60 1.80 1.75 -13.76
C ARG A 60 1.62 0.25 -13.56
N ALA A 61 1.52 -0.20 -12.32
CA ALA A 61 1.36 -1.61 -11.97
C ALA A 61 0.22 -1.79 -10.97
N VAL A 62 -0.51 -2.90 -11.10
CA VAL A 62 -1.54 -3.31 -10.14
C VAL A 62 -0.95 -4.37 -9.22
N LYS A 63 -1.19 -4.23 -7.92
CA LYS A 63 -0.92 -5.25 -6.91
C LYS A 63 -2.21 -5.50 -6.15
N LEU A 64 -2.40 -6.73 -5.70
CA LEU A 64 -3.52 -7.09 -4.84
C LEU A 64 -2.99 -7.82 -3.60
N PHE A 65 -3.71 -7.69 -2.49
CA PHE A 65 -3.43 -8.43 -1.28
C PHE A 65 -4.74 -8.78 -0.56
N ASP A 66 -4.77 -9.95 0.05
CA ASP A 66 -5.93 -10.44 0.79
C ASP A 66 -5.77 -10.10 2.28
N LEU A 67 -6.79 -9.46 2.83
CA LEU A 67 -6.97 -9.21 4.26
C LEU A 67 -7.77 -10.38 4.82
N GLU A 68 -7.07 -11.49 5.03
CA GLU A 68 -7.71 -12.73 5.48
C GLU A 68 -8.45 -12.52 6.80
N GLY A 69 -9.71 -12.92 6.84
CA GLY A 69 -10.60 -12.79 8.00
C GLY A 69 -11.27 -11.42 8.19
N ALA A 70 -10.89 -10.39 7.43
CA ALA A 70 -11.53 -9.08 7.50
C ALA A 70 -12.67 -8.96 6.48
N LYS A 71 -13.85 -8.46 6.88
CA LYS A 71 -14.87 -8.07 5.90
C LYS A 71 -14.53 -6.70 5.36
N CYS A 72 -14.81 -6.44 4.07
CA CYS A 72 -14.53 -5.13 3.49
C CYS A 72 -15.31 -3.99 4.16
N GLU A 73 -16.49 -4.26 4.68
CA GLU A 73 -17.33 -3.31 5.42
C GLU A 73 -16.77 -2.92 6.79
N ASP A 74 -15.87 -3.73 7.35
CA ASP A 74 -15.23 -3.47 8.64
C ASP A 74 -13.94 -2.63 8.51
N ILE A 75 -13.51 -2.33 7.28
CA ILE A 75 -12.29 -1.56 7.01
C ILE A 75 -12.62 -0.06 7.07
N GLY A 76 -12.08 0.63 8.07
CA GLY A 76 -12.25 2.07 8.23
C GLY A 76 -11.25 2.88 7.40
N SER A 77 -9.95 2.60 7.57
CA SER A 77 -8.89 3.30 6.85
C SER A 77 -7.58 2.52 6.84
N PHE A 78 -6.66 2.94 5.96
CA PHE A 78 -5.28 2.48 5.94
C PHE A 78 -4.32 3.62 6.27
N LEU A 79 -3.29 3.33 7.06
CA LEU A 79 -2.18 4.22 7.34
C LEU A 79 -0.88 3.54 6.93
N ILE A 80 -0.07 4.22 6.13
CA ILE A 80 1.33 3.83 5.90
C ILE A 80 2.13 4.39 7.07
N ASN A 81 2.42 3.53 8.03
CA ASN A 81 3.09 3.92 9.26
C ASN A 81 4.60 4.16 9.05
N ASP A 82 5.23 3.36 8.18
CA ASP A 82 6.66 3.49 7.87
C ASP A 82 7.02 2.80 6.54
N VAL A 83 8.29 2.88 6.16
CA VAL A 83 8.90 2.13 5.06
C VAL A 83 9.87 1.10 5.65
N LEU A 84 9.48 -0.18 5.58
CA LEU A 84 10.27 -1.30 6.10
C LEU A 84 11.53 -1.56 5.26
N ASP A 85 11.46 -1.27 3.96
CA ASP A 85 12.57 -1.48 3.05
C ASP A 85 12.46 -0.57 1.83
N CYS A 86 13.52 0.17 1.51
CA CYS A 86 13.60 0.99 0.31
C CYS A 86 15.01 0.96 -0.26
N ARG A 87 15.17 0.29 -1.40
CA ARG A 87 16.47 0.13 -2.05
C ARG A 87 16.36 0.23 -3.56
N THR A 88 17.42 0.78 -4.13
CA THR A 88 17.74 0.76 -5.56
C THR A 88 18.93 -0.17 -5.78
N SER A 89 19.32 -0.37 -7.02
CA SER A 89 20.54 -1.12 -7.37
C SER A 89 21.81 -0.48 -6.81
N ALA A 90 21.79 0.82 -6.50
CA ALA A 90 22.90 1.55 -5.88
C ALA A 90 22.92 1.44 -4.34
N GLY A 91 21.91 0.80 -3.72
CA GLY A 91 21.79 0.64 -2.27
C GLY A 91 20.54 1.32 -1.67
N PRO A 92 20.53 1.55 -0.35
CA PRO A 92 19.43 2.22 0.35
C PRO A 92 19.07 3.57 -0.28
N ALA A 93 17.77 3.81 -0.45
CA ALA A 93 17.25 5.10 -0.90
C ALA A 93 16.71 5.90 0.28
N SER A 94 16.93 7.22 0.27
CA SER A 94 16.40 8.13 1.28
C SER A 94 15.00 8.62 0.92
N ASP A 95 14.30 9.16 1.93
CA ASP A 95 13.06 9.93 1.75
C ASP A 95 11.92 9.18 1.06
N CYS A 96 11.94 7.84 1.05
CA CYS A 96 10.94 7.05 0.34
C CYS A 96 9.52 7.30 0.86
N LEU A 97 9.35 7.45 2.18
CA LEU A 97 8.05 7.80 2.77
C LEU A 97 7.65 9.24 2.41
N ALA A 98 8.57 10.19 2.52
CA ALA A 98 8.31 11.60 2.19
C ALA A 98 7.90 11.76 0.72
N ASN A 99 8.57 11.06 -0.19
CA ASN A 99 8.32 11.07 -1.63
C ASN A 99 7.08 10.25 -2.05
N LEU A 100 6.60 9.35 -1.20
CA LEU A 100 5.40 8.57 -1.48
C LEU A 100 4.17 9.47 -1.43
N LYS A 101 3.42 9.55 -2.53
CA LYS A 101 2.08 10.14 -2.56
C LYS A 101 1.04 9.04 -2.47
N VAL A 102 -0.02 9.26 -1.72
CA VAL A 102 -1.15 8.35 -1.57
C VAL A 102 -2.43 8.96 -2.15
N LYS A 103 -3.35 8.11 -2.60
CA LYS A 103 -4.68 8.49 -3.09
C LYS A 103 -5.65 7.33 -2.86
N SER A 104 -6.91 7.62 -2.61
CA SER A 104 -7.99 6.62 -2.66
C SER A 104 -8.96 6.91 -3.80
N LEU A 105 -9.46 5.87 -4.45
CA LEU A 105 -10.66 5.91 -5.30
C LEU A 105 -11.85 5.19 -4.65
N THR A 106 -11.70 4.76 -3.40
CA THR A 106 -12.76 4.11 -2.62
C THR A 106 -13.28 5.09 -1.56
N LYS A 107 -14.29 4.66 -0.78
CA LYS A 107 -14.72 5.40 0.43
C LYS A 107 -13.77 5.22 1.62
N VAL A 108 -12.92 4.18 1.57
CA VAL A 108 -11.90 3.92 2.59
C VAL A 108 -10.70 4.78 2.27
N GLU A 109 -10.26 5.57 3.24
CA GLU A 109 -9.12 6.47 3.05
C GLU A 109 -7.78 5.73 3.20
N ILE A 110 -6.75 6.29 2.58
CA ILE A 110 -5.37 5.88 2.78
C ILE A 110 -4.49 7.11 3.07
N SER A 111 -3.77 7.08 4.18
CA SER A 111 -2.86 8.13 4.63
C SER A 111 -1.45 7.60 4.86
N LYS A 112 -0.52 8.52 5.15
CA LYS A 112 0.86 8.24 5.59
C LYS A 112 1.25 9.25 6.66
#